data_AF-A0A7J2IEF1-F1
#
_entry.id   AF-A0A7J2IEF1-F1
#
_cell.length_a   1.000
_cell.length_b   1.000
_cell.length_c   1.000
_cell.angle_alpha   90.00
_cell.angle_beta   90.00
_cell.angle_gamma   90.00
#
_symmetry.space_group_name_H-M   'P 1'
#
loop_
_entity.id
_entity.type
_entity.pdbx_description
1 polymer ?
#
loop_
_entity_poly.entity_id
_entity_poly.type
_entity_poly.pdbx_seq_one_letter_code
_entity_poly.pdbx_strand_id
1 'polypeptide(L)'
;MAKRKKRLRVKEGKDSSRFMIYLMIAAMLFSGFYMLRWWGPEEESRSLPSMETYDVRQMGNASILISVRDIETEIVAEINTPISFETIRDIQNTSLDGLKRITLEVGNPVFYESAIEGRTYLLFRFTFDELDDNRTNSVRNILNSKLGTNNYELLRGCMGSLPINISGPGTDRVYFPCGFDTEKDDYFRIFLLKKTKDGLFEGTIGFVEKKIEVGPVIDADVVNITNILAQGVIESDFYPDRLYRINTSDMEILPPRVLINKTVKDEVLEKIDSLPGVDVRAEDNKTIISFNSSHENISRILEIENISYNLETGYLALTLPENASLSFINYTLNEARISNITFEKTGSVSLPEEVIIDGKLVTIPNNDRFNALLKIDTEIGDRVNISLSTLRYGDQIFIMGAGEI
;
A
#
# COMPACT_ATOMS: atom_id res chain seq x y z
N MET A 1 -133.50 21.32 -19.87
CA MET A 1 -132.45 21.71 -18.90
C MET A 1 -131.65 20.47 -18.53
N ALA A 2 -130.42 20.40 -19.05
CA ALA A 2 -129.50 19.28 -18.89
C ALA A 2 -128.50 19.55 -17.77
N LYS A 3 -128.26 18.58 -16.88
CA LYS A 3 -127.09 18.56 -15.98
C LYS A 3 -126.30 17.28 -16.23
N ARG A 4 -125.25 17.41 -17.02
CA ARG A 4 -124.28 16.36 -17.37
C ARG A 4 -123.19 16.34 -16.29
N LYS A 5 -123.16 15.30 -15.45
CA LYS A 5 -122.05 15.07 -14.48
C LYS A 5 -120.85 14.46 -15.22
N LYS A 6 -119.75 15.22 -15.32
CA LYS A 6 -118.42 14.70 -15.68
C LYS A 6 -117.87 13.88 -14.50
N ARG A 7 -117.49 12.63 -14.73
CA ARG A 7 -116.62 11.86 -13.81
C ARG A 7 -115.18 11.96 -14.31
N LEU A 8 -114.31 12.48 -13.44
CA LEU A 8 -112.86 12.57 -13.62
C LEU A 8 -112.22 11.19 -13.47
N ARG A 9 -111.32 10.85 -14.40
CA ARG A 9 -110.35 9.76 -14.27
C ARG A 9 -109.24 10.22 -13.31
N VAL A 10 -109.03 9.47 -12.23
CA VAL A 10 -107.83 9.61 -11.38
C VAL A 10 -106.81 8.57 -11.87
N LYS A 11 -105.66 9.06 -12.36
CA LYS A 11 -104.44 8.26 -12.56
C LYS A 11 -103.91 7.88 -11.18
N GLU A 12 -103.86 6.60 -10.84
CA GLU A 12 -103.04 6.12 -9.74
C GLU A 12 -101.56 6.25 -10.13
N GLY A 13 -100.91 7.31 -9.65
CA GLY A 13 -99.46 7.36 -9.54
C GLY A 13 -99.05 6.62 -8.27
N LYS A 14 -98.61 5.37 -8.42
CA LYS A 14 -98.06 4.55 -7.33
C LYS A 14 -96.59 4.26 -7.62
N ASP A 15 -95.78 4.32 -6.58
CA ASP A 15 -94.39 3.82 -6.46
C ASP A 15 -93.19 4.73 -6.81
N SER A 16 -93.33 6.06 -6.81
CA SER A 16 -92.14 6.95 -6.76
C SER A 16 -91.55 7.09 -5.35
N SER A 17 -92.37 7.03 -4.30
CA SER A 17 -91.93 7.24 -2.92
C SER A 17 -91.15 6.06 -2.34
N ARG A 18 -91.49 4.82 -2.71
CA ARG A 18 -90.75 3.62 -2.30
C ARG A 18 -89.36 3.56 -2.95
N PHE A 19 -89.28 3.92 -4.23
CA PHE A 19 -88.01 3.99 -4.95
C PHE A 19 -87.08 5.06 -4.33
N MET A 20 -87.60 6.23 -3.97
CA MET A 20 -86.84 7.27 -3.28
C MET A 20 -86.32 6.82 -1.92
N ILE A 21 -87.10 6.06 -1.14
CA ILE A 21 -86.66 5.52 0.16
C ILE A 21 -85.54 4.49 -0.03
N TYR A 22 -85.66 3.58 -1.01
CA TYR A 22 -84.57 2.63 -1.32
C TYR A 22 -83.31 3.33 -1.82
N LEU A 23 -83.45 4.39 -2.63
CA LEU A 23 -82.32 5.20 -3.09
C LEU A 23 -81.64 5.94 -1.94
N MET A 24 -82.41 6.46 -0.97
CA MET A 24 -81.87 7.13 0.22
C MET A 24 -81.13 6.16 1.14
N ILE A 25 -81.67 4.96 1.35
CA ILE A 25 -81.01 3.91 2.15
C ILE A 25 -79.74 3.43 1.45
N ALA A 26 -79.77 3.24 0.13
CA ALA A 26 -78.59 2.90 -0.65
C ALA A 26 -77.53 4.01 -0.60
N ALA A 27 -77.93 5.28 -0.76
CA ALA A 27 -77.02 6.42 -0.66
C ALA A 27 -76.40 6.56 0.74
N MET A 28 -77.17 6.31 1.81
CA MET A 28 -76.67 6.31 3.18
C MET A 28 -75.71 5.14 3.47
N LEU A 29 -75.98 3.96 2.91
CA LEU A 29 -75.08 2.81 3.01
C LEU A 29 -73.79 3.05 2.20
N PHE A 30 -73.88 3.63 1.00
CA PHE A 30 -72.71 3.97 0.19
C PHE A 30 -71.90 5.13 0.80
N SER A 31 -72.53 6.13 1.43
CA SER A 31 -71.80 7.18 2.16
C SER A 31 -71.12 6.65 3.41
N GLY A 32 -71.76 5.69 4.12
CA GLY A 32 -71.14 4.97 5.23
C GLY A 32 -69.93 4.15 4.78
N PHE A 33 -70.04 3.45 3.64
CA PHE A 33 -68.94 2.67 3.06
C PHE A 33 -67.81 3.55 2.51
N TYR A 34 -68.13 4.72 1.96
CA TYR A 34 -67.14 5.68 1.45
C TYR A 34 -66.40 6.38 2.60
N MET A 35 -67.07 6.66 3.73
CA MET A 35 -66.40 7.17 4.93
C MET A 35 -65.60 6.10 5.69
N LEU A 36 -66.07 4.85 5.76
CA LEU A 36 -65.31 3.75 6.39
C LEU A 36 -64.10 3.30 5.56
N ARG A 37 -64.05 3.62 4.27
CA ARG A 37 -62.87 3.38 3.41
C ARG A 37 -61.87 4.54 3.41
N TRP A 38 -62.22 5.69 4.02
CA TRP A 38 -61.41 6.91 3.96
C TRP A 38 -61.21 7.60 5.31
N TRP A 39 -61.34 6.85 6.41
CA TRP A 39 -60.99 7.32 7.75
C TRP A 39 -59.82 6.54 8.33
N GLY A 40 -58.69 7.22 8.22
CA GLY A 40 -57.36 6.81 8.57
C GLY A 40 -56.48 7.34 7.44
N PRO A 41 -55.51 8.25 7.67
CA PRO A 41 -54.31 8.11 6.85
C PRO A 41 -53.93 6.64 7.02
N GLU A 42 -53.80 5.90 5.92
CA GLU A 42 -52.86 4.79 5.97
C GLU A 42 -51.60 5.47 6.52
N GLU A 43 -51.27 5.21 7.78
CA GLU A 43 -49.86 5.17 8.13
C GLU A 43 -49.32 4.26 7.05
N GLU A 44 -48.68 4.84 6.04
CA GLU A 44 -47.67 4.11 5.29
C GLU A 44 -46.90 3.43 6.40
N SER A 45 -47.10 2.12 6.56
CA SER A 45 -46.18 1.32 7.32
C SER A 45 -44.88 1.64 6.61
N ARG A 46 -44.10 2.58 7.15
CA ARG A 46 -42.84 3.03 6.61
C ARG A 46 -41.93 1.84 6.82
N SER A 47 -42.14 0.80 6.00
CA SER A 47 -41.43 -0.45 6.07
C SER A 47 -39.98 -0.08 6.06
N LEU A 48 -39.25 -0.60 7.04
CA LEU A 48 -37.82 -0.35 7.13
C LEU A 48 -37.20 -0.62 5.76
N PRO A 49 -36.28 0.24 5.29
CA PRO A 49 -35.58 -0.03 4.03
C PRO A 49 -34.94 -1.42 4.08
N SER A 50 -34.78 -2.04 2.91
CA SER A 50 -34.12 -3.35 2.85
C SER A 50 -32.68 -3.20 3.33
N MET A 51 -32.23 -4.04 4.26
CA MET A 51 -30.86 -3.98 4.78
C MET A 51 -30.43 -5.34 5.30
N GLU A 52 -29.14 -5.61 5.16
CA GLU A 52 -28.49 -6.78 5.73
C GLU A 52 -27.82 -6.39 7.05
N THR A 53 -28.35 -6.89 8.15
CA THR A 53 -27.84 -6.62 9.49
C THR A 53 -27.13 -7.84 10.07
N TYR A 54 -26.01 -7.58 10.75
CA TYR A 54 -25.18 -8.64 11.34
C TYR A 54 -24.75 -8.27 12.78
N ASP A 55 -24.67 -9.26 13.68
CA ASP A 55 -23.84 -9.18 14.89
C ASP A 55 -22.39 -9.44 14.46
N VAL A 56 -21.54 -8.44 14.68
CA VAL A 56 -20.16 -8.40 14.18
C VAL A 56 -19.19 -8.38 15.34
N ARG A 57 -18.20 -9.28 15.32
CA ARG A 57 -17.17 -9.36 16.36
C ARG A 57 -15.80 -9.52 15.76
N GLN A 58 -14.82 -8.83 16.32
CA GLN A 58 -13.43 -8.98 15.90
C GLN A 58 -12.92 -10.40 16.18
N MET A 59 -12.21 -10.95 15.21
CA MET A 59 -11.54 -12.24 15.32
C MET A 59 -10.10 -12.03 15.77
N GLY A 60 -9.80 -12.44 17.00
CA GLY A 60 -8.49 -12.21 17.60
C GLY A 60 -8.24 -10.73 17.94
N ASN A 61 -7.02 -10.43 18.38
CA ASN A 61 -6.64 -9.10 18.85
C ASN A 61 -5.62 -8.41 17.93
N ALA A 62 -5.13 -9.08 16.89
CA ALA A 62 -4.11 -8.58 15.99
C ALA A 62 -4.63 -8.54 14.56
N SER A 63 -4.09 -7.62 13.76
CA SER A 63 -4.34 -7.60 12.32
C SER A 63 -3.66 -8.79 11.64
N ILE A 64 -4.28 -9.24 10.56
CA ILE A 64 -3.85 -10.42 9.80
C ILE A 64 -3.36 -9.94 8.44
N LEU A 65 -2.24 -10.48 7.98
CA LEU A 65 -1.75 -10.25 6.63
C LEU A 65 -2.64 -10.98 5.63
N ILE A 66 -3.04 -10.30 4.57
CA ILE A 66 -3.75 -10.89 3.43
C ILE A 66 -3.08 -10.48 2.13
N SER A 67 -3.28 -11.28 1.09
CA SER A 67 -2.95 -10.89 -0.29
C SER A 67 -4.22 -10.72 -1.12
N VAL A 68 -4.28 -9.69 -1.96
CA VAL A 68 -5.40 -9.44 -2.86
C VAL A 68 -5.43 -10.52 -3.92
N ARG A 69 -6.56 -11.23 -4.01
CA ARG A 69 -6.77 -12.29 -5.00
C ARG A 69 -7.53 -11.77 -6.21
N ASP A 70 -8.65 -11.11 -5.94
CA ASP A 70 -9.60 -10.65 -6.94
C ASP A 70 -10.06 -9.24 -6.57
N ILE A 71 -10.25 -8.40 -7.59
CA ILE A 71 -10.82 -7.05 -7.47
C ILE A 71 -12.26 -7.14 -7.97
N GLU A 72 -13.21 -6.76 -7.13
CA GLU A 72 -14.63 -6.86 -7.45
C GLU A 72 -15.12 -5.67 -8.30
N THR A 73 -16.16 -5.89 -9.10
CA THR A 73 -16.85 -4.82 -9.85
C THR A 73 -17.85 -4.07 -8.98
N GLU A 74 -17.41 -3.69 -7.78
CA GLU A 74 -18.23 -3.05 -6.75
C GLU A 74 -17.60 -1.76 -6.25
N ILE A 75 -18.41 -0.71 -6.13
CA ILE A 75 -18.06 0.50 -5.38
C ILE A 75 -18.68 0.39 -3.99
N VAL A 76 -17.87 0.63 -2.98
CA VAL A 76 -18.27 0.57 -1.57
C VAL A 76 -18.25 1.97 -1.01
N ALA A 77 -19.37 2.42 -0.45
CA ALA A 77 -19.43 3.65 0.32
C ALA A 77 -19.48 3.30 1.80
N GLU A 78 -18.40 3.60 2.53
CA GLU A 78 -18.35 3.50 3.98
C GLU A 78 -18.91 4.77 4.59
N ILE A 79 -19.97 4.65 5.38
CA ILE A 79 -20.72 5.79 5.90
C ILE A 79 -20.30 6.05 7.35
N ASN A 80 -19.89 7.29 7.62
CA ASN A 80 -19.30 7.69 8.90
C ASN A 80 -20.30 8.39 9.84
N THR A 81 -21.57 8.44 9.45
CA THR A 81 -22.63 9.15 10.19
C THR A 81 -23.92 8.35 10.21
N PRO A 82 -24.79 8.53 11.23
CA PRO A 82 -26.15 8.01 11.18
C PRO A 82 -26.88 8.47 9.91
N ILE A 83 -27.63 7.58 9.29
CA ILE A 83 -28.34 7.83 8.02
C ILE A 83 -29.84 7.65 8.20
N SER A 84 -30.63 8.57 7.66
CA SER A 84 -32.09 8.49 7.74
C SER A 84 -32.65 7.37 6.85
N PHE A 85 -33.77 6.77 7.24
CA PHE A 85 -34.43 5.75 6.43
C PHE A 85 -34.91 6.28 5.07
N GLU A 86 -35.23 7.57 4.98
CA GLU A 86 -35.57 8.23 3.71
C GLU A 86 -34.36 8.27 2.78
N THR A 87 -33.21 8.73 3.28
CA THR A 87 -31.96 8.77 2.51
C THR A 87 -31.55 7.39 2.03
N ILE A 88 -31.71 6.35 2.86
CA ILE A 88 -31.42 4.97 2.46
C ILE A 88 -32.30 4.55 1.28
N ARG A 89 -33.61 4.79 1.34
CA ARG A 89 -34.54 4.45 0.24
C ARG A 89 -34.19 5.20 -1.04
N ASP A 90 -33.87 6.49 -0.92
CA ASP A 90 -33.46 7.31 -2.05
C ASP A 90 -32.22 6.74 -2.74
N ILE A 91 -31.22 6.33 -1.97
CA ILE A 91 -30.01 5.71 -2.51
C ILE A 91 -30.35 4.37 -3.17
N GLN A 92 -31.10 3.50 -2.48
CA GLN A 92 -31.47 2.17 -3.00
C GLN A 92 -32.34 2.20 -4.26
N ASN A 93 -33.14 3.27 -4.42
CA ASN A 93 -33.98 3.49 -5.61
C ASN A 93 -33.23 4.21 -6.74
N THR A 94 -31.95 4.49 -6.58
CA THR A 94 -31.17 5.15 -7.62
C THR A 94 -30.87 4.18 -8.78
N SER A 95 -31.14 4.65 -10.00
CA SER A 95 -30.81 3.93 -11.22
C SER A 95 -29.56 4.54 -11.86
N LEU A 96 -28.58 3.71 -12.15
CA LEU A 96 -27.38 4.06 -12.89
C LEU A 96 -27.17 3.07 -14.03
N ASP A 97 -26.49 3.52 -15.09
CA ASP A 97 -26.14 2.64 -16.19
C ASP A 97 -25.21 1.50 -15.74
N GLY A 98 -25.55 0.26 -16.11
CA GLY A 98 -24.82 -0.95 -15.73
C GLY A 98 -24.88 -1.34 -14.24
N LEU A 99 -25.67 -0.64 -13.41
CA LEU A 99 -25.86 -0.97 -11.99
C LEU A 99 -26.82 -2.16 -11.85
N LYS A 100 -26.36 -3.23 -11.21
CA LYS A 100 -27.15 -4.44 -10.97
C LYS A 100 -27.92 -4.39 -9.67
N ARG A 101 -27.25 -3.94 -8.60
CA ARG A 101 -27.76 -4.03 -7.24
C ARG A 101 -27.12 -2.98 -6.35
N ILE A 102 -27.92 -2.45 -5.43
CA ILE A 102 -27.47 -1.70 -4.27
C ILE A 102 -27.82 -2.51 -3.03
N THR A 103 -26.81 -2.86 -2.24
CA THR A 103 -27.01 -3.52 -0.93
C THR A 103 -26.57 -2.59 0.18
N LEU A 104 -27.36 -2.51 1.26
CA LEU A 104 -26.96 -1.85 2.50
C LEU A 104 -26.58 -2.92 3.52
N GLU A 105 -25.33 -2.90 3.98
CA GLU A 105 -24.79 -3.80 5.00
C GLU A 105 -24.52 -3.03 6.30
N VAL A 106 -25.02 -3.50 7.44
CA VAL A 106 -24.87 -2.82 8.74
C VAL A 106 -24.38 -3.79 9.81
N GLY A 107 -23.18 -3.50 10.34
CA GLY A 107 -22.57 -4.24 11.43
C GLY A 107 -22.96 -3.65 12.78
N ASN A 108 -23.57 -4.47 13.64
CA ASN A 108 -24.05 -4.07 14.97
C ASN A 108 -24.98 -2.84 14.94
N PRO A 109 -26.16 -2.95 14.31
CA PRO A 109 -27.04 -1.80 14.06
C PRO A 109 -27.61 -1.19 15.35
N VAL A 110 -27.76 0.14 15.35
CA VAL A 110 -28.51 0.93 16.33
C VAL A 110 -29.63 1.66 15.60
N PHE A 111 -30.86 1.39 16.01
CA PHE A 111 -32.04 1.98 15.40
C PHE A 111 -32.51 3.20 16.19
N TYR A 112 -32.72 4.29 15.48
CA TYR A 112 -33.43 5.48 15.94
C TYR A 112 -34.83 5.50 15.33
N GLU A 113 -35.65 6.47 15.73
CA GLU A 113 -37.03 6.61 15.25
C GLU A 113 -37.13 6.69 13.72
N SER A 114 -36.17 7.36 13.07
CA SER A 114 -36.16 7.56 11.61
C SER A 114 -34.78 7.38 10.96
N ALA A 115 -33.82 6.81 11.69
CA ALA A 115 -32.44 6.66 11.23
C ALA A 115 -31.79 5.39 11.77
N ILE A 116 -30.64 5.05 11.20
CA ILE A 116 -29.81 3.92 11.63
C ILE A 116 -28.34 4.33 11.63
N GLU A 117 -27.61 3.73 12.56
CA GLU A 117 -26.15 3.77 12.63
C GLU A 117 -25.63 2.33 12.74
N GLY A 118 -24.47 2.04 12.17
CA GLY A 118 -23.73 0.82 12.45
C GLY A 118 -22.66 1.09 13.50
N ARG A 119 -22.68 0.40 14.65
CA ARG A 119 -21.65 0.57 15.68
C ARG A 119 -20.27 0.13 15.21
N THR A 120 -20.23 -0.77 14.23
CA THR A 120 -18.99 -1.30 13.68
C THR A 120 -18.74 -0.81 12.26
N TYR A 121 -19.75 -0.89 11.40
CA TYR A 121 -19.70 -0.32 10.06
C TYR A 121 -21.10 -0.11 9.50
N LEU A 122 -21.21 0.77 8.50
CA LEU A 122 -22.39 0.93 7.65
C LEU A 122 -21.91 1.12 6.20
N LEU A 123 -22.20 0.15 5.33
CA LEU A 123 -21.67 0.11 3.97
C LEU A 123 -22.79 0.07 2.93
N PHE A 124 -22.76 0.96 1.94
CA PHE A 124 -23.49 0.73 0.68
C PHE A 124 -22.58 0.06 -0.34
N ARG A 125 -23.07 -0.98 -0.98
CA ARG A 125 -22.36 -1.70 -2.05
C ARG A 125 -23.13 -1.52 -3.34
N PHE A 126 -22.49 -0.91 -4.33
CA PHE A 126 -23.01 -0.69 -5.67
C PHE A 126 -22.33 -1.68 -6.62
N THR A 127 -23.03 -2.75 -7.00
CA THR A 127 -22.49 -3.80 -7.87
C THR A 127 -22.79 -3.49 -9.34
N PHE A 128 -21.76 -3.48 -10.19
CA PHE A 128 -21.86 -3.22 -11.63
C PHE A 128 -21.48 -4.44 -12.47
N ASP A 129 -21.85 -4.43 -13.75
CA ASP A 129 -21.29 -5.34 -14.76
C ASP A 129 -19.78 -5.15 -14.95
N GLU A 130 -19.36 -3.88 -15.06
CA GLU A 130 -17.97 -3.46 -15.26
C GLU A 130 -17.76 -2.14 -14.52
N LEU A 131 -16.53 -1.88 -14.07
CA LEU A 131 -16.22 -0.63 -13.39
C LEU A 131 -15.31 0.27 -14.23
N ASP A 132 -15.65 1.55 -14.29
CA ASP A 132 -14.82 2.60 -14.86
C ASP A 132 -14.91 3.89 -14.01
N ASP A 133 -14.14 4.91 -14.39
CA ASP A 133 -14.13 6.19 -13.68
C ASP A 133 -15.47 6.92 -13.79
N ASN A 134 -16.20 6.75 -14.89
CA ASN A 134 -17.50 7.39 -15.09
C ASN A 134 -18.55 6.88 -14.11
N ARG A 135 -18.62 5.56 -13.90
CA ARG A 135 -19.50 4.93 -12.92
C ARG A 135 -19.11 5.32 -11.50
N THR A 136 -17.80 5.34 -11.21
CA THR A 136 -17.26 5.79 -9.92
C THR A 136 -17.67 7.24 -9.61
N ASN A 137 -17.53 8.13 -10.59
CA ASN A 137 -17.93 9.53 -10.48
C ASN A 137 -19.46 9.68 -10.36
N SER A 138 -20.23 8.83 -11.05
CA SER A 138 -21.70 8.85 -10.96
C SER A 138 -22.19 8.49 -9.55
N VAL A 139 -21.64 7.41 -8.97
CA VAL A 139 -21.92 7.03 -7.57
C VAL A 139 -21.53 8.16 -6.61
N ARG A 140 -20.33 8.73 -6.77
CA ARG A 140 -19.87 9.88 -5.97
C ARG A 140 -20.83 11.05 -6.04
N ASN A 141 -21.33 11.41 -7.22
CA ASN A 141 -22.26 12.53 -7.38
C ASN A 141 -23.59 12.29 -6.67
N ILE A 142 -24.13 11.07 -6.74
CA ILE A 142 -25.35 10.69 -6.03
C ILE A 142 -25.12 10.80 -4.51
N LEU A 143 -24.06 10.17 -4.00
CA LEU A 143 -23.76 10.17 -2.57
C LEU A 143 -23.47 11.59 -2.07
N ASN A 144 -22.77 12.42 -2.83
CA ASN A 144 -22.58 13.84 -2.51
C ASN A 144 -23.91 14.58 -2.37
N SER A 145 -24.88 14.33 -3.26
CA SER A 145 -26.20 14.97 -3.21
C SER A 145 -27.07 14.52 -2.03
N LYS A 146 -26.91 13.26 -1.61
CA LYS A 146 -27.77 12.61 -0.61
C LYS A 146 -27.20 12.62 0.80
N LEU A 147 -25.87 12.50 0.92
CA LEU A 147 -25.15 12.39 2.18
C LEU A 147 -24.27 13.61 2.43
N GLY A 148 -23.77 14.29 1.39
CA GLY A 148 -22.74 15.32 1.53
C GLY A 148 -21.32 14.72 1.46
N THR A 149 -20.34 15.55 1.08
CA THR A 149 -19.00 15.10 0.65
C THR A 149 -18.14 14.48 1.76
N ASN A 150 -18.46 14.75 3.03
CA ASN A 150 -17.60 14.37 4.17
C ASN A 150 -18.22 13.26 5.04
N ASN A 151 -19.37 12.72 4.64
CA ASN A 151 -20.12 11.75 5.42
C ASN A 151 -19.90 10.31 4.96
N TYR A 152 -19.05 10.12 3.95
CA TYR A 152 -18.69 8.81 3.44
C TYR A 152 -17.28 8.79 2.84
N GLU A 153 -16.70 7.61 2.80
CA GLU A 153 -15.50 7.29 2.02
C GLU A 153 -15.86 6.35 0.88
N LEU A 154 -15.29 6.57 -0.31
CA LEU A 154 -15.47 5.66 -1.43
C LEU A 154 -14.27 4.75 -1.57
N LEU A 155 -14.58 3.47 -1.59
CA LEU A 155 -13.66 2.37 -1.71
C LEU A 155 -14.14 1.44 -2.84
N ARG A 156 -13.32 0.46 -3.18
CA ARG A 156 -13.69 -0.65 -4.06
C ARG A 156 -13.81 -1.93 -3.24
N GLY A 157 -14.60 -2.90 -3.70
CA GLY A 157 -14.63 -4.23 -3.12
C GLY A 157 -13.39 -5.05 -3.53
N CYS A 158 -12.71 -5.68 -2.59
CA CYS A 158 -11.64 -6.63 -2.83
C CYS A 158 -11.92 -7.97 -2.14
N MET A 159 -11.39 -9.05 -2.73
CA MET A 159 -11.31 -10.37 -2.09
C MET A 159 -9.87 -10.74 -1.80
N GLY A 160 -9.56 -10.98 -0.52
CA GLY A 160 -8.25 -11.36 -0.04
C GLY A 160 -8.14 -12.85 0.25
N SER A 161 -6.95 -13.41 0.09
CA SER A 161 -6.63 -14.76 0.56
C SER A 161 -6.07 -14.69 1.98
N LEU A 162 -6.62 -15.51 2.86
CA LEU A 162 -6.10 -15.64 4.22
C LEU A 162 -4.91 -16.62 4.24
N PRO A 163 -3.80 -16.29 4.92
CA PRO A 163 -2.64 -17.18 5.04
C PRO A 163 -2.92 -18.41 5.92
N ILE A 164 -4.03 -18.38 6.67
CA ILE A 164 -4.45 -19.44 7.57
C ILE A 164 -5.90 -19.77 7.25
N ASN A 165 -6.20 -21.06 7.07
CA ASN A 165 -7.58 -21.51 6.92
C ASN A 165 -8.28 -21.41 8.27
N ILE A 166 -9.17 -20.43 8.42
CA ILE A 166 -10.02 -20.33 9.61
C ILE A 166 -11.08 -21.42 9.47
N SER A 167 -11.32 -22.25 10.48
CA SER A 167 -12.25 -23.37 10.36
C SER A 167 -13.70 -22.89 10.07
N GLY A 168 -14.25 -23.28 8.92
CA GLY A 168 -15.61 -22.97 8.47
C GLY A 168 -15.76 -23.04 6.94
N PRO A 169 -16.98 -23.03 6.38
CA PRO A 169 -17.17 -22.86 4.95
C PRO A 169 -16.94 -21.39 4.52
N GLY A 170 -16.21 -21.17 3.42
CA GLY A 170 -15.97 -19.84 2.84
C GLY A 170 -14.90 -18.99 3.54
N THR A 171 -14.04 -19.61 4.34
CA THR A 171 -13.05 -18.97 5.21
C THR A 171 -11.64 -18.89 4.62
N ASP A 172 -11.46 -19.36 3.39
CA ASP A 172 -10.23 -19.20 2.61
C ASP A 172 -10.12 -17.79 2.00
N ARG A 173 -11.25 -17.07 1.96
CA ARG A 173 -11.35 -15.72 1.40
C ARG A 173 -11.98 -14.75 2.40
N VAL A 174 -11.58 -13.50 2.29
CA VAL A 174 -12.16 -12.40 3.05
C VAL A 174 -12.51 -11.27 2.10
N TYR A 175 -13.76 -10.83 2.15
CA TYR A 175 -14.16 -9.59 1.50
C TYR A 175 -13.68 -8.40 2.34
N PHE A 176 -13.11 -7.38 1.71
CA PHE A 176 -12.74 -6.15 2.40
C PHE A 176 -12.83 -4.94 1.47
N PRO A 177 -13.31 -3.78 1.95
CA PRO A 177 -13.19 -2.52 1.22
C PRO A 177 -11.71 -2.11 1.10
N CYS A 178 -11.29 -1.71 -0.10
CA CYS A 178 -9.90 -1.36 -0.44
C CYS A 178 -9.84 -0.07 -1.27
N GLY A 179 -8.66 0.56 -1.35
CA GLY A 179 -8.44 1.75 -2.17
C GLY A 179 -8.58 1.46 -3.67
N PHE A 180 -8.91 2.47 -4.47
CA PHE A 180 -9.04 2.30 -5.94
C PHE A 180 -7.70 2.03 -6.65
N ASP A 181 -6.58 2.33 -6.00
CA ASP A 181 -5.20 2.05 -6.41
C ASP A 181 -4.74 0.62 -6.04
N THR A 182 -5.63 -0.18 -5.45
CA THR A 182 -5.31 -1.55 -5.05
C THR A 182 -5.26 -2.46 -6.28
N GLU A 183 -4.16 -3.21 -6.40
CA GLU A 183 -3.93 -4.16 -7.47
C GLU A 183 -4.02 -5.60 -6.97
N LYS A 184 -4.10 -6.54 -7.92
CA LYS A 184 -4.01 -7.96 -7.60
C LYS A 184 -2.60 -8.25 -7.07
N ASP A 185 -2.52 -9.18 -6.12
CA ASP A 185 -1.29 -9.57 -5.42
C ASP A 185 -0.69 -8.48 -4.51
N ASP A 186 -1.38 -7.34 -4.31
CA ASP A 186 -1.06 -6.41 -3.23
C ASP A 186 -1.28 -7.05 -1.85
N TYR A 187 -0.56 -6.56 -0.85
CA TYR A 187 -0.62 -7.07 0.52
C TYR A 187 -1.15 -6.04 1.50
N PHE A 188 -2.00 -6.49 2.43
CA PHE A 188 -2.59 -5.63 3.44
C PHE A 188 -2.58 -6.29 4.81
N ARG A 189 -2.44 -5.48 5.86
CA ARG A 189 -2.91 -5.83 7.20
C ARG A 189 -4.36 -5.43 7.33
N ILE A 190 -5.19 -6.37 7.77
CA ILE A 190 -6.62 -6.13 8.02
C ILE A 190 -7.03 -6.53 9.43
N PHE A 191 -8.00 -5.82 10.00
CA PHE A 191 -8.81 -6.33 11.10
C PHE A 191 -9.88 -7.25 10.55
N LEU A 192 -9.86 -8.51 10.98
CA LEU A 192 -10.84 -9.49 10.56
C LEU A 192 -12.03 -9.50 11.51
N LEU A 193 -13.23 -9.39 10.95
CA LEU A 193 -14.48 -9.43 11.68
C LEU A 193 -15.32 -10.63 11.25
N LYS A 194 -15.91 -11.31 12.23
CA LYS A 194 -16.88 -12.38 12.03
C LYS A 194 -18.28 -11.79 11.92
N LYS A 195 -19.02 -12.15 10.87
CA LYS A 195 -20.44 -11.80 10.69
C LYS A 195 -21.33 -12.95 11.15
N THR A 196 -22.31 -12.64 11.97
CA THR A 196 -23.33 -13.59 12.41
C THR A 196 -24.73 -13.01 12.25
N LYS A 197 -25.70 -13.86 11.87
CA LYS A 197 -27.11 -13.51 11.74
C LYS A 197 -27.95 -14.58 12.41
N ASP A 198 -28.83 -14.18 13.32
CA ASP A 198 -29.65 -15.09 14.12
C ASP A 198 -28.83 -16.19 14.84
N GLY A 199 -27.59 -15.86 15.23
CA GLY A 199 -26.64 -16.77 15.88
C GLY A 199 -25.87 -17.71 14.93
N LEU A 200 -26.17 -17.69 13.63
CA LEU A 200 -25.50 -18.48 12.60
C LEU A 200 -24.34 -17.69 11.98
N PHE A 201 -23.30 -18.40 11.53
CA PHE A 201 -22.15 -17.80 10.85
C PHE A 201 -22.49 -17.52 9.38
N GLU A 202 -22.34 -16.27 8.97
CA GLU A 202 -22.65 -15.80 7.61
C GLU A 202 -21.40 -15.44 6.80
N GLY A 203 -20.23 -15.39 7.44
CA GLY A 203 -18.96 -15.11 6.78
C GLY A 203 -18.06 -14.15 7.57
N THR A 204 -17.05 -13.62 6.89
CA THR A 204 -16.09 -12.65 7.44
C THR A 204 -16.04 -11.40 6.57
N ILE A 205 -15.60 -10.30 7.18
CA ILE A 205 -15.26 -9.05 6.50
C ILE A 205 -13.96 -8.50 7.08
N GLY A 206 -13.10 -7.96 6.24
CA GLY A 206 -11.86 -7.29 6.62
C GLY A 206 -11.99 -5.77 6.53
N PHE A 207 -11.28 -5.06 7.40
CA PHE A 207 -11.07 -3.62 7.30
C PHE A 207 -9.58 -3.32 7.26
N VAL A 208 -9.14 -2.53 6.29
CA VAL A 208 -7.73 -2.21 6.06
C VAL A 208 -7.17 -1.41 7.22
N GLU A 209 -6.09 -1.91 7.81
CA GLU A 209 -5.24 -1.16 8.74
C GLU A 209 -4.10 -0.49 7.98
N LYS A 210 -3.42 -1.23 7.10
CA LYS A 210 -2.22 -0.76 6.40
C LYS A 210 -1.96 -1.56 5.11
N LYS A 211 -1.54 -0.89 4.03
CA LYS A 211 -0.94 -1.51 2.83
C LYS A 211 0.52 -1.85 3.11
N ILE A 212 0.95 -3.06 2.75
CA ILE A 212 2.33 -3.53 2.92
C ILE A 212 3.02 -3.46 1.56
N GLU A 213 4.15 -2.76 1.49
CA GLU A 213 4.92 -2.62 0.27
C GLU A 213 5.62 -3.94 -0.11
N VAL A 214 5.89 -4.10 -1.41
CA VAL A 214 6.58 -5.27 -1.96
C VAL A 214 7.99 -4.85 -2.37
N GLY A 215 8.99 -5.43 -1.71
CA GLY A 215 10.40 -5.20 -1.98
C GLY A 215 10.95 -6.10 -3.10
N PRO A 216 12.29 -6.12 -3.30
CA PRO A 216 13.32 -5.51 -2.45
C PRO A 216 13.54 -4.01 -2.71
N VAL A 217 12.92 -3.45 -3.75
CA VAL A 217 12.96 -2.01 -4.03
C VAL A 217 11.73 -1.36 -3.44
N ILE A 218 11.93 -0.39 -2.56
CA ILE A 218 10.85 0.34 -1.87
C ILE A 218 11.14 1.82 -1.82
N ASP A 219 10.09 2.62 -1.63
CA ASP A 219 10.24 4.04 -1.37
C ASP A 219 10.74 4.27 0.06
N ALA A 220 11.56 5.31 0.22
CA ALA A 220 12.11 5.71 1.50
C ALA A 220 12.29 7.22 1.59
N ASP A 221 12.09 7.78 2.78
CA ASP A 221 12.33 9.20 3.03
C ASP A 221 13.72 9.38 3.66
N VAL A 222 14.53 10.28 3.13
CA VAL A 222 15.87 10.56 3.65
C VAL A 222 15.77 11.36 4.95
N VAL A 223 16.21 10.75 6.04
CA VAL A 223 16.09 11.34 7.39
C VAL A 223 17.33 12.12 7.78
N ASN A 224 18.51 11.62 7.41
CA ASN A 224 19.77 12.24 7.78
C ASN A 224 20.89 11.86 6.81
N ILE A 225 21.83 12.77 6.60
CA ILE A 225 23.09 12.53 5.90
C ILE A 225 24.20 12.77 6.92
N THR A 226 25.20 11.89 6.94
CA THR A 226 26.27 11.94 7.95
C THR A 226 27.62 12.26 7.34
N ASN A 227 28.00 11.54 6.29
CA ASN A 227 29.32 11.63 5.68
C ASN A 227 29.22 11.44 4.17
N ILE A 228 30.30 11.77 3.49
CA ILE A 228 30.53 11.39 2.09
C ILE A 228 31.57 10.27 2.10
N LEU A 229 31.24 9.15 1.47
CA LEU A 229 32.18 8.09 1.16
C LEU A 229 32.81 8.39 -0.20
N ALA A 230 34.13 8.54 -0.23
CA ALA A 230 34.87 8.61 -1.49
C ALA A 230 35.68 7.33 -1.68
N GLN A 231 35.52 6.69 -2.82
CA GLN A 231 36.24 5.47 -3.16
C GLN A 231 37.05 5.69 -4.42
N GLY A 232 38.17 4.97 -4.57
CA GLY A 232 38.99 5.05 -5.77
C GLY A 232 39.92 3.85 -5.92
N VAL A 233 40.47 3.70 -7.13
CA VAL A 233 41.34 2.58 -7.51
C VAL A 233 42.78 3.08 -7.63
N ILE A 234 43.73 2.25 -7.20
CA ILE A 234 45.16 2.51 -7.29
C ILE A 234 45.77 1.50 -8.27
N GLU A 235 45.90 1.88 -9.54
CA GLU A 235 46.35 0.97 -10.59
C GLU A 235 47.88 0.80 -10.64
N SER A 236 48.64 1.77 -10.11
CA SER A 236 50.10 1.80 -10.22
C SER A 236 50.71 2.66 -9.11
N ASP A 237 51.84 3.31 -9.38
CA ASP A 237 52.52 4.24 -8.49
C ASP A 237 51.56 5.33 -8.01
N PHE A 238 51.52 5.56 -6.70
CA PHE A 238 50.65 6.54 -6.05
C PHE A 238 51.38 7.30 -4.95
N TYR A 239 50.87 8.49 -4.61
CA TYR A 239 51.54 9.39 -3.67
C TYR A 239 50.73 9.54 -2.38
N PRO A 240 50.89 8.65 -1.39
CA PRO A 240 50.09 8.67 -0.16
C PRO A 240 50.22 9.99 0.61
N ASP A 241 51.39 10.63 0.57
CA ASP A 241 51.64 11.90 1.26
C ASP A 241 50.71 13.04 0.81
N ARG A 242 50.16 12.95 -0.41
CA ARG A 242 49.21 13.94 -0.93
C ARG A 242 47.87 13.87 -0.22
N LEU A 243 47.50 12.69 0.30
CA LEU A 243 46.22 12.43 0.94
C LEU A 243 46.10 13.09 2.32
N TYR A 244 47.21 13.38 3.01
CA TYR A 244 47.20 14.07 4.32
C TYR A 244 46.63 15.49 4.29
N ARG A 245 46.39 16.05 3.10
CA ARG A 245 45.71 17.34 2.91
C ARG A 245 44.19 17.23 3.03
N ILE A 246 43.66 16.01 2.96
CA ILE A 246 42.24 15.74 3.04
C ILE A 246 41.84 15.60 4.51
N ASN A 247 40.88 16.43 4.94
CA ASN A 247 40.26 16.24 6.24
C ASN A 247 39.29 15.05 6.16
N THR A 248 39.66 13.94 6.78
CA THR A 248 38.91 12.68 6.75
C THR A 248 38.82 12.11 8.16
N SER A 249 37.69 11.50 8.50
CA SER A 249 37.51 10.82 9.79
C SER A 249 38.07 9.39 9.77
N ASP A 250 38.09 8.78 8.59
CA ASP A 250 38.66 7.45 8.35
C ASP A 250 39.28 7.35 6.96
N MET A 251 40.33 6.53 6.82
CA MET A 251 41.05 6.33 5.57
C MET A 251 41.59 4.90 5.51
N GLU A 252 41.07 4.12 4.57
CA GLU A 252 41.55 2.78 4.28
C GLU A 252 42.33 2.81 2.96
N ILE A 253 43.61 2.42 3.00
CA ILE A 253 44.46 2.30 1.82
C ILE A 253 44.95 0.87 1.70
N LEU A 254 44.64 0.24 0.58
CA LEU A 254 45.25 -1.00 0.15
C LEU A 254 46.16 -0.70 -1.05
N PRO A 255 47.51 -0.76 -0.91
CA PRO A 255 48.41 -0.52 -2.03
C PRO A 255 48.28 -1.63 -3.09
N PRO A 256 48.59 -1.33 -4.37
CA PRO A 256 48.66 -2.34 -5.41
C PRO A 256 49.73 -3.38 -5.13
N ARG A 257 49.53 -4.59 -5.67
CA ARG A 257 50.38 -5.74 -5.40
C ARG A 257 50.68 -6.52 -6.66
N VAL A 258 51.94 -6.91 -6.81
CA VAL A 258 52.36 -7.93 -7.76
C VAL A 258 52.34 -9.29 -7.06
N LEU A 259 51.58 -10.23 -7.61
CA LEU A 259 51.49 -11.61 -7.15
C LEU A 259 52.24 -12.54 -8.09
N ILE A 260 53.10 -13.37 -7.50
CA ILE A 260 53.89 -14.38 -8.21
C ILE A 260 53.61 -15.73 -7.55
N ASN A 261 53.09 -16.68 -8.34
CA ASN A 261 52.70 -18.02 -7.88
C ASN A 261 53.90 -18.99 -7.78
N LYS A 262 55.01 -18.50 -7.24
CA LYS A 262 56.21 -19.26 -6.89
C LYS A 262 57.08 -18.41 -5.99
N THR A 263 57.97 -19.05 -5.24
CA THR A 263 59.04 -18.36 -4.53
C THR A 263 60.09 -17.89 -5.54
N VAL A 264 60.34 -16.57 -5.55
CA VAL A 264 61.36 -15.94 -6.40
C VAL A 264 62.74 -16.08 -5.75
N LYS A 265 63.81 -16.14 -6.55
CA LYS A 265 65.18 -16.24 -6.04
C LYS A 265 65.57 -15.01 -5.21
N ASP A 266 66.29 -15.22 -4.12
CA ASP A 266 66.72 -14.17 -3.19
C ASP A 266 67.42 -12.98 -3.90
N GLU A 267 68.29 -13.23 -4.87
CA GLU A 267 68.97 -12.17 -5.64
C GLU A 267 68.01 -11.23 -6.37
N VAL A 268 66.88 -11.75 -6.84
CA VAL A 268 65.85 -10.96 -7.54
C VAL A 268 64.97 -10.23 -6.53
N LEU A 269 64.68 -10.87 -5.40
CA LEU A 269 63.94 -10.25 -4.30
C LEU A 269 64.72 -9.09 -3.69
N GLU A 270 66.01 -9.23 -3.43
CA GLU A 270 66.86 -8.15 -2.90
C GLU A 270 66.91 -6.94 -3.85
N LYS A 271 66.98 -7.19 -5.18
CA LYS A 271 66.89 -6.11 -6.17
C LYS A 271 65.56 -5.38 -6.10
N ILE A 272 64.45 -6.10 -5.96
CA ILE A 272 63.11 -5.52 -5.89
C ILE A 272 62.88 -4.80 -4.56
N ASP A 273 63.27 -5.40 -3.44
CA ASP A 273 63.11 -4.86 -2.08
C ASP A 273 63.96 -3.59 -1.86
N SER A 274 65.07 -3.46 -2.61
CA SER A 274 65.88 -2.24 -2.60
C SER A 274 65.24 -1.05 -3.33
N LEU A 275 64.16 -1.27 -4.09
CA LEU A 275 63.46 -0.20 -4.78
C LEU A 275 62.66 0.66 -3.79
N PRO A 276 62.55 1.97 -4.02
CA PRO A 276 61.80 2.82 -3.13
C PRO A 276 60.32 2.43 -3.14
N GLY A 277 59.71 2.43 -1.95
CA GLY A 277 58.27 2.25 -1.80
C GLY A 277 57.78 0.82 -2.03
N VAL A 278 58.65 -0.17 -1.88
CA VAL A 278 58.35 -1.59 -2.09
C VAL A 278 58.45 -2.35 -0.77
N ASP A 279 57.51 -3.29 -0.53
CA ASP A 279 57.53 -4.27 0.56
C ASP A 279 57.36 -5.66 -0.04
N VAL A 280 58.34 -6.54 0.18
CA VAL A 280 58.35 -7.91 -0.35
C VAL A 280 58.00 -8.90 0.75
N ARG A 281 57.02 -9.77 0.49
CA ARG A 281 56.69 -10.92 1.34
C ARG A 281 56.80 -12.21 0.54
N ALA A 282 57.68 -13.09 0.99
CA ALA A 282 57.82 -14.43 0.43
C ALA A 282 57.21 -15.47 1.39
N GLU A 283 56.30 -16.27 0.86
CA GLU A 283 55.68 -17.43 1.51
C GLU A 283 55.99 -18.68 0.67
N ASP A 284 55.76 -19.87 1.23
CA ASP A 284 55.94 -21.13 0.50
C ASP A 284 55.05 -21.13 -0.76
N ASN A 285 55.68 -21.10 -1.94
CA ASN A 285 55.05 -21.04 -3.26
C ASN A 285 54.35 -19.72 -3.64
N LYS A 286 54.55 -18.63 -2.89
CA LYS A 286 53.96 -17.33 -3.23
C LYS A 286 54.90 -16.19 -2.90
N THR A 287 55.07 -15.25 -3.82
CA THR A 287 55.71 -13.97 -3.54
C THR A 287 54.71 -12.84 -3.78
N ILE A 288 54.58 -11.95 -2.81
CA ILE A 288 53.72 -10.77 -2.83
C ILE A 288 54.62 -9.56 -2.74
N ILE A 289 54.56 -8.67 -3.72
CA ILE A 289 55.30 -7.42 -3.74
C ILE A 289 54.25 -6.30 -3.67
N SER A 290 54.11 -5.67 -2.51
CA SER A 290 53.27 -4.47 -2.36
C SER A 290 54.09 -3.24 -2.68
N PHE A 291 53.52 -2.27 -3.38
CA PHE A 291 54.26 -1.08 -3.75
C PHE A 291 53.40 0.18 -3.75
N ASN A 292 54.04 1.33 -3.47
CA ASN A 292 53.47 2.65 -3.74
C ASN A 292 54.26 3.44 -4.80
N SER A 293 55.47 2.99 -5.13
CA SER A 293 56.26 3.51 -6.24
C SER A 293 57.08 2.40 -6.90
N SER A 294 57.72 2.70 -8.03
CA SER A 294 58.63 1.79 -8.75
C SER A 294 57.95 0.67 -9.55
N HIS A 295 56.67 0.81 -9.91
CA HIS A 295 55.94 -0.18 -10.71
C HIS A 295 56.68 -0.57 -12.01
N GLU A 296 57.19 0.42 -12.75
CA GLU A 296 57.92 0.18 -14.01
C GLU A 296 59.23 -0.58 -13.76
N ASN A 297 59.95 -0.26 -12.68
CA ASN A 297 61.20 -0.94 -12.32
C ASN A 297 60.95 -2.39 -11.89
N ILE A 298 59.90 -2.63 -11.09
CA ILE A 298 59.48 -3.98 -10.69
C ILE A 298 59.14 -4.79 -11.93
N SER A 299 58.28 -4.26 -12.80
CA SER A 299 57.85 -4.92 -14.04
C SER A 299 59.06 -5.27 -14.91
N ARG A 300 59.99 -4.33 -15.09
CA ARG A 300 61.22 -4.53 -15.87
C ARG A 300 62.13 -5.61 -15.28
N ILE A 301 62.32 -5.67 -13.96
CA ILE A 301 63.11 -6.72 -13.32
C ILE A 301 62.47 -8.09 -13.56
N LEU A 302 61.15 -8.20 -13.37
CA LEU A 302 60.42 -9.45 -13.57
C LEU A 302 60.44 -9.89 -15.04
N GLU A 303 60.35 -8.97 -15.99
CA GLU A 303 60.46 -9.24 -17.43
C GLU A 303 61.85 -9.74 -17.83
N ILE A 304 62.93 -9.10 -17.34
CA ILE A 304 64.32 -9.52 -17.60
C ILE A 304 64.57 -10.94 -17.09
N GLU A 305 64.01 -11.27 -15.93
CA GLU A 305 64.11 -12.59 -15.31
C GLU A 305 63.07 -13.59 -15.84
N ASN A 306 62.23 -13.18 -16.80
CA ASN A 306 61.15 -13.97 -17.40
C ASN A 306 60.20 -14.60 -16.35
N ILE A 307 59.82 -13.80 -15.36
CA ILE A 307 58.91 -14.17 -14.27
C ILE A 307 57.51 -13.65 -14.59
N SER A 308 56.57 -14.56 -14.86
CA SER A 308 55.14 -14.23 -14.99
C SER A 308 54.56 -13.75 -13.66
N TYR A 309 53.76 -12.69 -13.68
CA TYR A 309 53.10 -12.14 -12.51
C TYR A 309 51.68 -11.67 -12.82
N ASN A 310 50.87 -11.53 -11.76
CA ASN A 310 49.56 -10.88 -11.81
C ASN A 310 49.63 -9.57 -11.02
N LEU A 311 49.09 -8.49 -11.59
CA LEU A 311 48.93 -7.22 -10.90
C LEU A 311 47.53 -7.14 -10.30
N GLU A 312 47.44 -7.04 -8.98
CA GLU A 312 46.22 -6.68 -8.27
C GLU A 312 46.23 -5.17 -8.01
N THR A 313 45.21 -4.47 -8.50
CA THR A 313 45.03 -3.04 -8.24
C THR A 313 44.76 -2.80 -6.76
N GLY A 314 45.32 -1.72 -6.24
CA GLY A 314 44.99 -1.23 -4.90
C GLY A 314 43.66 -0.49 -4.88
N TYR A 315 43.26 -0.08 -3.68
CA TYR A 315 42.00 0.59 -3.40
C TYR A 315 42.17 1.63 -2.30
N LEU A 316 41.37 2.70 -2.39
CA LEU A 316 41.23 3.73 -1.37
C LEU A 316 39.77 3.88 -0.97
N ALA A 317 39.49 3.94 0.33
CA ALA A 317 38.24 4.45 0.90
C ALA A 317 38.52 5.64 1.81
N LEU A 318 37.72 6.70 1.69
CA LEU A 318 37.74 7.86 2.58
C LEU A 318 36.36 8.16 3.13
N THR A 319 36.28 8.42 4.43
CA THR A 319 35.07 8.95 5.07
C THR A 319 35.24 10.44 5.33
N LEU A 320 34.53 11.25 4.55
CA LEU A 320 34.65 12.70 4.52
C LEU A 320 33.45 13.35 5.23
N PRO A 321 33.61 14.53 5.85
CA PRO A 321 32.47 15.26 6.40
C PRO A 321 31.50 15.66 5.28
N GLU A 322 30.21 15.76 5.60
CA GLU A 322 29.14 16.10 4.66
C GLU A 322 29.40 17.38 3.85
N ASN A 323 30.07 18.37 4.45
CA ASN A 323 30.39 19.65 3.81
C ASN A 323 31.73 19.67 3.06
N ALA A 324 32.35 18.50 2.82
CA ALA A 324 33.60 18.42 2.10
C ALA A 324 33.47 18.94 0.65
N SER A 325 34.47 19.69 0.20
CA SER A 325 34.53 20.18 -1.19
C SER A 325 34.91 19.05 -2.14
N LEU A 326 33.92 18.46 -2.81
CA LEU A 326 34.12 17.34 -3.75
C LEU A 326 35.15 17.66 -4.85
N SER A 327 35.18 18.91 -5.33
CA SER A 327 36.15 19.34 -6.35
C SER A 327 37.58 19.33 -5.83
N PHE A 328 37.80 19.78 -4.59
CA PHE A 328 39.11 19.73 -3.93
C PHE A 328 39.55 18.30 -3.64
N ILE A 329 38.64 17.46 -3.16
CA ILE A 329 38.90 16.05 -2.89
C ILE A 329 39.28 15.33 -4.18
N ASN A 330 38.45 15.46 -5.21
CA ASN A 330 38.72 14.85 -6.51
C ASN A 330 40.05 15.31 -7.10
N TYR A 331 40.37 16.61 -7.01
CA TYR A 331 41.67 17.14 -7.42
C TYR A 331 42.83 16.46 -6.66
N THR A 332 42.72 16.36 -5.33
CA THR A 332 43.78 15.79 -4.48
C THR A 332 43.98 14.29 -4.73
N LEU A 333 42.89 13.54 -4.94
CA LEU A 333 42.93 12.13 -5.30
C LEU A 333 43.60 11.90 -6.66
N ASN A 334 43.28 12.74 -7.65
CA ASN A 334 43.95 12.70 -8.94
C ASN A 334 45.44 13.06 -8.86
N GLU A 335 45.82 14.07 -8.05
CA GLU A 335 47.24 14.37 -7.78
C GLU A 335 47.98 13.20 -7.11
N ALA A 336 47.26 12.40 -6.31
CA ALA A 336 47.78 11.19 -5.68
C ALA A 336 47.85 9.99 -6.65
N ARG A 337 47.42 10.14 -7.91
CA ARG A 337 47.28 9.10 -8.95
C ARG A 337 46.25 8.01 -8.63
N ILE A 338 45.13 8.42 -8.06
CA ILE A 338 43.98 7.54 -7.80
C ILE A 338 42.95 7.77 -8.90
N SER A 339 42.48 6.69 -9.53
CA SER A 339 41.54 6.69 -10.64
C SER A 339 40.16 6.16 -10.22
N ASN A 340 39.19 6.24 -11.14
CA ASN A 340 37.84 5.68 -10.96
C ASN A 340 37.16 6.11 -9.65
N ILE A 341 37.26 7.41 -9.36
CA ILE A 341 36.79 7.97 -8.10
C ILE A 341 35.27 8.05 -8.11
N THR A 342 34.62 7.46 -7.10
CA THR A 342 33.18 7.57 -6.86
C THR A 342 32.92 8.29 -5.55
N PHE A 343 31.79 9.00 -5.49
CA PHE A 343 31.33 9.71 -4.30
C PHE A 343 29.89 9.29 -4.01
N GLU A 344 29.66 8.83 -2.80
CA GLU A 344 28.34 8.46 -2.28
C GLU A 344 28.15 9.15 -0.94
N LYS A 345 26.90 9.38 -0.55
CA LYS A 345 26.54 9.84 0.79
C LYS A 345 26.23 8.64 1.66
N THR A 346 26.63 8.70 2.92
CA THR A 346 26.21 7.74 3.93
C THR A 346 25.27 8.42 4.90
N GLY A 347 24.13 7.79 5.17
CA GLY A 347 23.07 8.41 5.95
C GLY A 347 22.07 7.40 6.48
N SER A 348 20.91 7.90 6.85
CA SER A 348 19.78 7.09 7.29
C SER A 348 18.49 7.50 6.60
N VAL A 349 17.66 6.51 6.28
CA VAL A 349 16.35 6.66 5.66
C VAL A 349 15.26 6.11 6.57
N SER A 350 14.04 6.59 6.39
CA SER A 350 12.82 6.08 7.01
C SER A 350 12.14 5.12 6.06
N LEU A 351 11.88 3.90 6.54
CA LEU A 351 11.28 2.81 5.79
C LEU A 351 9.94 2.41 6.40
N PRO A 352 9.07 1.73 5.63
CA PRO A 352 7.99 0.96 6.20
C PRO A 352 8.52 -0.05 7.22
N GLU A 353 7.84 -0.17 8.36
CA GLU A 353 8.16 -1.18 9.38
C GLU A 353 8.14 -2.62 8.85
N GLU A 354 7.36 -2.88 7.79
CA GLU A 354 7.18 -4.21 7.23
C GLU A 354 7.12 -4.14 5.71
N VAL A 355 7.70 -5.15 5.07
CA VAL A 355 7.78 -5.29 3.61
C VAL A 355 7.61 -6.76 3.23
N ILE A 356 7.05 -7.02 2.06
CA ILE A 356 7.01 -8.37 1.48
C ILE A 356 8.24 -8.56 0.60
N ILE A 357 9.07 -9.55 0.91
CA ILE A 357 10.22 -9.96 0.10
C ILE A 357 10.06 -11.44 -0.21
N ASP A 358 10.04 -11.79 -1.49
CA ASP A 358 9.84 -13.16 -1.98
C ASP A 358 8.57 -13.84 -1.41
N GLY A 359 7.48 -13.07 -1.28
CA GLY A 359 6.21 -13.55 -0.71
C GLY A 359 6.22 -13.79 0.80
N LYS A 360 7.30 -13.41 1.50
CA LYS A 360 7.40 -13.49 2.97
C LYS A 360 7.36 -12.09 3.57
N LEU A 361 6.61 -11.94 4.67
CA LEU A 361 6.61 -10.72 5.47
C LEU A 361 7.91 -10.60 6.24
N VAL A 362 8.59 -9.47 6.08
CA VAL A 362 9.84 -9.14 6.74
C VAL A 362 9.65 -7.85 7.52
N THR A 363 9.98 -7.87 8.81
CA THR A 363 9.99 -6.67 9.65
C THR A 363 11.35 -5.99 9.57
N ILE A 364 11.35 -4.67 9.38
CA ILE A 364 12.55 -3.85 9.29
C ILE A 364 12.81 -3.24 10.67
N PRO A 365 13.84 -3.68 11.42
CA PRO A 365 14.17 -3.08 12.70
C PRO A 365 14.74 -1.66 12.48
N ASN A 366 14.43 -0.75 13.40
CA ASN A 366 14.87 0.66 13.34
C ASN A 366 14.53 1.32 11.98
N ASN A 367 13.35 1.01 11.44
CA ASN A 367 12.87 1.47 10.14
C ASN A 367 12.96 3.00 9.99
N ASP A 368 12.76 3.79 11.06
CA ASP A 368 12.80 5.26 11.02
C ASP A 368 14.22 5.84 10.80
N ARG A 369 15.28 5.06 11.02
CA ARG A 369 16.68 5.47 10.88
C ARG A 369 17.54 4.33 10.34
N PHE A 370 17.08 3.74 9.25
CA PHE A 370 17.76 2.62 8.62
C PHE A 370 18.97 3.12 7.82
N ASN A 371 20.16 2.55 8.05
CA ASN A 371 21.38 3.00 7.39
C ASN A 371 21.31 2.75 5.87
N ALA A 372 21.68 3.75 5.09
CA ALA A 372 21.67 3.69 3.64
C ALA A 372 22.89 4.35 2.99
N LEU A 373 23.29 3.80 1.84
CA LEU A 373 24.13 4.47 0.86
C LEU A 373 23.23 5.26 -0.09
N LEU A 374 23.51 6.55 -0.25
CA LEU A 374 22.71 7.51 -1.00
C LEU A 374 23.56 8.11 -2.13
N LYS A 375 22.91 8.57 -3.19
CA LYS A 375 23.58 9.30 -4.26
C LYS A 375 24.07 10.65 -3.76
N ILE A 376 25.04 11.22 -4.47
CA ILE A 376 25.73 12.43 -4.03
C ILE A 376 24.83 13.68 -4.05
N ASP A 377 23.83 13.68 -4.93
CA ASP A 377 22.84 14.74 -5.13
C ASP A 377 21.65 14.67 -4.18
N THR A 378 21.48 13.57 -3.44
CA THR A 378 20.38 13.35 -2.50
C THR A 378 20.44 14.28 -1.29
N GLU A 379 19.32 14.90 -0.94
CA GLU A 379 19.17 15.82 0.20
C GLU A 379 18.27 15.24 1.31
N ILE A 380 18.36 15.82 2.51
CA ILE A 380 17.49 15.44 3.63
C ILE A 380 16.05 15.85 3.31
N GLY A 381 15.12 14.92 3.46
CA GLY A 381 13.69 15.10 3.14
C GLY A 381 13.31 14.62 1.74
N ASP A 382 14.28 14.19 0.92
CA ASP A 382 13.98 13.58 -0.37
C ASP A 382 13.30 12.21 -0.18
N ARG A 383 12.38 11.89 -1.09
CA ARG A 383 11.83 10.54 -1.22
C ARG A 383 12.54 9.84 -2.36
N VAL A 384 13.23 8.76 -2.02
CA VAL A 384 14.11 8.01 -2.92
C VAL A 384 13.69 6.54 -3.00
N ASN A 385 14.00 5.90 -4.13
CA ASN A 385 13.90 4.44 -4.23
C ASN A 385 15.17 3.82 -3.67
N ILE A 386 15.02 2.90 -2.72
CA ILE A 386 16.14 2.13 -2.18
C ILE A 386 15.98 0.65 -2.51
N SER A 387 17.10 0.00 -2.79
CA SER A 387 17.21 -1.45 -2.85
C SER A 387 17.67 -1.99 -1.51
N LEU A 388 16.85 -2.84 -0.91
CA LEU A 388 17.18 -3.57 0.32
C LEU A 388 18.10 -4.75 0.02
N SER A 389 19.26 -4.75 0.66
CA SER A 389 20.19 -5.88 0.65
C SER A 389 19.77 -6.91 1.67
N THR A 390 19.49 -8.14 1.24
CA THR A 390 18.97 -9.20 2.12
C THR A 390 19.92 -10.37 2.28
N LEU A 391 19.98 -10.94 3.49
CA LEU A 391 20.63 -12.22 3.80
C LEU A 391 19.55 -13.26 4.12
N ARG A 392 19.61 -14.41 3.45
CA ARG A 392 18.70 -15.53 3.72
C ARG A 392 19.38 -16.56 4.62
N TYR A 393 18.70 -16.98 5.69
CA TYR A 393 19.13 -18.07 6.56
C TYR A 393 17.97 -19.04 6.79
N GLY A 394 18.00 -20.17 6.08
CA GLY A 394 16.86 -21.09 6.02
C GLY A 394 15.64 -20.38 5.45
N ASP A 395 14.56 -20.34 6.25
CA ASP A 395 13.31 -19.69 5.88
C ASP A 395 13.21 -18.21 6.27
N GLN A 396 14.21 -17.66 6.95
CA GLN A 396 14.22 -16.27 7.41
C GLN A 396 14.97 -15.36 6.42
N ILE A 397 14.45 -14.15 6.25
CA ILE A 397 15.05 -13.09 5.44
C ILE A 397 15.43 -11.97 6.41
N PHE A 398 16.71 -11.58 6.41
CA PHE A 398 17.24 -10.47 7.18
C PHE A 398 17.62 -9.34 6.22
N ILE A 399 17.32 -8.10 6.60
CA ILE A 399 17.74 -6.92 5.85
C ILE A 399 19.06 -6.44 6.46
N MET A 400 20.09 -6.36 5.62
CA MET A 400 21.47 -6.05 6.01
C MET A 400 21.88 -4.61 5.73
N GLY A 401 21.22 -3.97 4.77
CA GLY A 401 21.54 -2.60 4.34
C GLY A 401 20.62 -2.12 3.23
N ALA A 402 20.71 -0.85 2.91
CA ALA A 402 19.95 -0.19 1.85
C ALA A 402 20.90 0.63 0.97
N GLY A 403 20.62 0.67 -0.34
CA GLY A 403 21.32 1.54 -1.28
C GLY A 403 20.33 2.19 -2.22
N GLU A 404 20.46 3.50 -2.43
CA GLU A 404 19.68 4.23 -3.43
C GLU A 404 19.98 3.73 -4.84
N ILE A 405 18.94 3.58 -5.66
CA ILE A 405 19.04 3.10 -7.05
C ILE A 405 18.95 4.22 -8.08
#